data_AF-A0A5E6NM90-F1
#
_entry.id   AF-A0A5E6NM90-F1
#
_cell.length_a   1.000
_cell.length_b   1.000
_cell.length_c   1.000
_cell.angle_alpha   90.00
_cell.angle_beta   90.00
_cell.angle_gamma   90.00
#
_symmetry.space_group_name_H-M   'P 1'
#
loop_
_entity.id
_entity.type
_entity.pdbx_description
1 polymer ?
#
loop_
_entity_poly.entity_id
_entity_poly.type
_entity_poly.pdbx_seq_one_letter_code
_entity_poly.pdbx_strand_id
1 'polypeptide(L)'
;MEYWKIILFRIISAIIFSSLLTSIFSFFNLFQEKISVINIITVMGENSIQDIFIGPFILCLEIGVIIILLHRLVFILKKWGVIVYLEKSLSPITRILKINKDISFSLLIGVLLGISYGGALLKKDFQEKSNISKEDKKKSIYFLNLMHSIIEDTALVLLIGANIFIVVIGRLLFSISVLLMLNFYWAHSIQKNPTKSSN
;
A
#
# COMPACT_ATOMS: atom_id res chain seq x y z
N MET A 1 18.74 -6.95 1.67
CA MET A 1 18.12 -5.68 2.13
C MET A 1 17.67 -5.94 3.54
N GLU A 2 18.10 -5.14 4.51
CA GLU A 2 17.68 -5.35 5.90
C GLU A 2 16.20 -5.01 6.03
N TYR A 3 15.36 -6.01 6.34
CA TYR A 3 13.90 -5.87 6.40
C TYR A 3 13.45 -4.74 7.34
N TRP A 4 14.22 -4.48 8.40
CA TRP A 4 13.92 -3.42 9.35
C TRP A 4 13.94 -2.02 8.74
N LYS A 5 14.78 -1.77 7.73
CA LYS A 5 14.81 -0.48 7.01
C LYS A 5 13.51 -0.20 6.26
N ILE A 6 12.89 -1.24 5.70
CA ILE A 6 11.63 -1.13 4.96
C ILE A 6 10.47 -0.85 5.94
N ILE A 7 10.48 -1.50 7.11
CA ILE A 7 9.49 -1.27 8.15
C ILE A 7 9.60 0.16 8.69
N LEU A 8 10.81 0.60 9.03
CA LEU A 8 11.07 1.95 9.50
C LEU A 8 10.60 3.00 8.47
N PHE A 9 10.95 2.78 7.20
CA PHE A 9 10.53 3.63 6.10
C PHE A 9 9.00 3.73 6.00
N ARG A 10 8.29 2.61 6.17
CA ARG A 10 6.82 2.59 6.18
C ARG A 10 6.24 3.41 7.34
N ILE A 11 6.77 3.25 8.56
CA ILE A 11 6.29 3.99 9.73
C ILE A 11 6.52 5.49 9.55
N ILE A 12 7.74 5.88 9.14
CA ILE A 12 8.10 7.29 8.93
C ILE A 12 7.21 7.90 7.83
N SER A 13 7.05 7.21 6.71
CA SER A 13 6.22 7.70 5.60
C SER A 13 4.74 7.81 5.98
N ALA A 14 4.21 6.91 6.80
CA ALA A 14 2.84 7.01 7.33
C ALA A 14 2.66 8.23 8.23
N ILE A 15 3.62 8.51 9.13
CA ILE A 15 3.58 9.70 10.00
C ILE A 15 3.63 10.98 9.16
N ILE A 16 4.54 11.03 8.17
CA ILE A 16 4.68 12.17 7.27
C ILE A 16 3.39 12.37 6.47
N PHE A 17 2.82 11.30 5.91
CA PHE A 17 1.58 11.36 5.13
C PHE A 17 0.41 11.88 5.98
N SER A 18 0.24 11.35 7.19
CA SER A 18 -0.81 11.78 8.13
C SER A 18 -0.65 13.25 8.54
N SER A 19 0.57 13.66 8.87
CA SER A 19 0.90 15.05 9.23
C SER A 19 0.64 16.02 8.06
N LEU A 20 1.02 15.62 6.84
CA LEU A 20 0.78 16.39 5.64
C LEU A 20 -0.73 16.58 5.37
N LEU A 21 -1.50 15.50 5.43
CA LEU A 21 -2.96 15.55 5.26
C LEU A 21 -3.63 16.44 6.31
N THR A 22 -3.22 16.30 7.57
CA THR A 22 -3.73 17.11 8.69
C THR A 22 -3.43 18.59 8.48
N SER A 23 -2.22 18.92 8.02
CA SER A 23 -1.83 20.30 7.72
C SER A 23 -2.65 20.89 6.58
N ILE A 24 -2.89 20.11 5.52
CA ILE A 24 -3.71 20.54 4.38
C ILE A 24 -5.16 20.76 4.82
N PHE A 25 -5.76 19.82 5.55
CA PHE A 25 -7.16 19.90 5.97
C PHE A 25 -7.43 21.00 6.99
N SER A 26 -6.53 21.21 7.94
CA SER A 26 -6.64 22.32 8.88
C SER A 26 -6.49 23.67 8.18
N PHE A 27 -5.58 23.79 7.20
CA PHE A 27 -5.40 25.04 6.44
C PHE A 27 -6.63 25.41 5.59
N PHE A 28 -7.24 24.43 4.91
CA PHE A 28 -8.43 24.66 4.10
C PHE A 28 -9.76 24.54 4.86
N ASN A 29 -9.69 24.24 6.17
CA ASN A 29 -10.84 23.98 7.03
C ASN A 29 -11.78 22.87 6.49
N LEU A 30 -11.21 21.87 5.82
CA LEU A 30 -11.93 20.76 5.20
C LEU A 30 -12.01 19.57 6.17
N PHE A 31 -13.12 18.84 6.18
CA PHE A 31 -13.28 17.57 6.91
C PHE A 31 -12.95 17.65 8.42
N GLN A 32 -13.23 18.79 9.05
CA GLN A 32 -13.06 19.01 10.51
C GLN A 32 -14.21 18.42 11.35
N GLU A 33 -15.25 17.92 10.71
CA GLU A 33 -16.38 17.31 11.40
C GLU A 33 -15.93 16.01 12.09
N LYS A 34 -16.32 15.84 13.36
CA LYS A 34 -16.07 14.61 14.09
C LYS A 34 -16.85 13.50 13.39
N ILE A 35 -16.12 12.58 12.77
CA ILE A 35 -16.72 11.42 12.10
C ILE A 35 -17.52 10.65 13.14
N SER A 36 -18.82 10.52 12.91
CA SER A 36 -19.67 9.56 13.62
C SER A 36 -19.20 8.18 13.20
N VAL A 37 -18.24 7.63 13.94
CA VAL A 37 -17.81 6.24 13.78
C VAL A 37 -19.08 5.41 13.76
N ILE A 38 -19.33 4.69 12.67
CA ILE A 38 -20.46 3.77 12.60
C ILE A 38 -20.32 2.89 13.85
N ASN A 39 -21.40 2.80 14.63
CA ASN A 39 -21.50 2.18 15.96
C ASN A 39 -21.27 0.64 15.94
N ILE A 40 -20.34 0.16 15.12
CA ILE A 40 -19.83 -1.21 15.12
C ILE A 40 -19.03 -1.44 16.42
N ILE A 41 -18.41 -0.39 16.96
CA ILE A 41 -17.61 -0.42 18.19
C ILE A 41 -18.47 0.00 19.41
N THR A 42 -19.67 -0.54 19.54
CA THR A 42 -20.44 -0.49 20.81
C THR A 42 -20.49 -1.88 21.46
N VAL A 43 -19.32 -2.50 21.62
CA VAL A 43 -19.11 -3.58 22.60
C VAL A 43 -18.18 -3.03 23.68
N MET A 44 -18.67 -2.02 24.40
CA MET A 44 -18.05 -1.56 25.64
C MET A 44 -19.11 -1.75 26.74
N GLY A 45 -19.46 -3.01 26.97
CA GLY A 45 -20.16 -3.45 28.17
C GLY A 45 -19.20 -3.41 29.35
N GLU A 46 -19.70 -2.94 30.48
CA GLU A 46 -18.94 -2.64 31.69
C GLU A 46 -18.23 -3.89 32.27
N ASN A 47 -16.90 -3.79 32.41
CA ASN A 47 -16.09 -4.43 33.47
C ASN A 47 -16.29 -5.93 33.79
N SER A 48 -16.71 -6.76 32.84
CA SER A 48 -16.62 -8.22 32.97
C SER A 48 -15.39 -8.77 32.25
N ILE A 49 -14.66 -9.71 32.87
CA ILE A 49 -13.49 -10.37 32.27
C ILE A 49 -13.85 -11.02 30.92
N GLN A 50 -15.12 -11.40 30.73
CA GLN A 50 -15.66 -11.95 29.49
C GLN A 50 -15.70 -10.92 28.34
N ASP A 51 -16.00 -9.65 28.64
CA ASP A 51 -16.10 -8.59 27.63
C ASP A 51 -14.72 -8.18 27.07
N ILE A 52 -13.66 -8.36 27.85
CA ILE A 52 -12.26 -8.13 27.43
C ILE A 52 -11.86 -9.10 26.30
N PHE A 53 -12.42 -10.31 26.26
CA PHE A 53 -12.06 -11.31 25.25
C PHE A 53 -13.11 -11.46 24.16
N ILE A 54 -14.40 -11.46 24.51
CA ILE A 54 -15.49 -11.72 23.58
C ILE A 54 -15.66 -10.57 22.59
N GLY A 55 -15.59 -9.32 23.05
CA GLY A 55 -15.73 -8.15 22.18
C GLY A 55 -14.65 -8.10 21.09
N PRO A 56 -13.35 -8.11 21.44
CA PRO A 56 -12.28 -8.14 20.45
C PRO A 56 -12.31 -9.39 19.56
N PHE A 57 -12.75 -10.53 20.07
CA PHE A 57 -12.89 -11.75 19.28
C PHE A 57 -13.97 -11.62 18.20
N ILE A 58 -15.15 -11.08 18.55
CA ILE A 58 -16.24 -10.81 17.60
C ILE A 58 -15.76 -9.80 16.54
N LEU A 59 -15.10 -8.72 16.96
CA LEU A 59 -14.54 -7.73 16.03
C LEU A 59 -13.53 -8.35 15.06
N CYS A 60 -12.64 -9.23 15.54
CA CYS A 60 -11.73 -9.98 14.69
C CYS A 60 -12.46 -10.86 13.67
N LEU A 61 -13.56 -11.51 14.06
CA LEU A 61 -14.38 -12.31 13.14
C LEU A 61 -15.06 -11.43 12.08
N GLU A 62 -15.64 -10.31 12.47
CA GLU A 62 -16.30 -9.37 11.54
C GLU A 62 -15.31 -8.85 10.50
N ILE A 63 -14.16 -8.33 10.95
CA ILE A 63 -13.08 -7.86 10.07
C ILE A 63 -12.57 -9.01 9.20
N GLY A 64 -12.39 -10.21 9.76
CA GLY A 64 -11.93 -11.38 9.02
C GLY A 64 -12.89 -11.77 7.89
N VAL A 65 -14.20 -11.78 8.15
CA VAL A 65 -15.22 -12.04 7.12
C VAL A 65 -15.17 -10.99 6.01
N ILE A 66 -15.06 -9.70 6.35
CA ILE A 66 -14.93 -8.61 5.38
C ILE A 66 -13.70 -8.82 4.50
N ILE A 67 -12.54 -9.12 5.09
CA ILE A 67 -11.29 -9.37 4.35
C ILE A 67 -11.43 -10.56 3.40
N ILE A 68 -12.04 -11.67 3.85
CA ILE A 68 -12.27 -12.86 3.01
C ILE A 68 -13.17 -12.52 1.81
N LEU A 69 -14.24 -11.77 2.03
CA LEU A 69 -15.15 -11.34 0.96
C LEU A 69 -14.44 -10.44 -0.05
N LEU A 70 -13.64 -9.46 0.41
CA LEU A 70 -12.84 -8.59 -0.45
C LEU A 70 -11.83 -9.40 -1.28
N HIS A 71 -11.12 -10.34 -0.67
CA HIS A 71 -10.18 -11.20 -1.38
C HIS A 71 -10.88 -12.07 -2.44
N ARG A 72 -12.08 -12.58 -2.13
CA ARG A 72 -12.88 -13.33 -3.12
C ARG A 72 -13.34 -12.45 -4.27
N LEU A 73 -13.77 -11.22 -3.99
CA LEU A 73 -14.14 -10.26 -5.03
C LEU A 73 -12.96 -10.00 -5.98
N VAL A 74 -11.77 -9.71 -5.45
CA VAL A 74 -10.58 -9.46 -6.29
C VAL A 74 -10.20 -10.70 -7.11
N PHE A 75 -10.36 -11.90 -6.55
CA PHE A 75 -10.13 -13.14 -7.30
C PHE A 75 -11.13 -13.34 -8.45
N ILE A 76 -12.40 -12.95 -8.27
CA ILE A 76 -13.39 -12.96 -9.35
C ILE A 76 -13.03 -11.94 -10.43
N LEU A 77 -12.65 -10.72 -10.04
CA LEU A 77 -12.18 -9.67 -10.96
C LEU A 77 -10.95 -10.13 -11.77
N LYS A 78 -10.06 -10.92 -11.15
CA LYS A 78 -8.94 -11.58 -11.84
C LYS A 78 -9.44 -12.51 -12.93
N LYS A 79 -10.41 -13.38 -12.62
CA LYS A 79 -10.98 -14.35 -13.56
C LYS A 79 -11.68 -13.67 -14.75
N TRP A 80 -12.30 -12.52 -14.52
CA TRP A 80 -12.98 -11.74 -15.57
C TRP A 80 -12.03 -10.87 -16.41
N GLY A 81 -10.72 -10.89 -16.14
CA GLY A 81 -9.75 -10.12 -16.91
C GLY A 81 -9.72 -8.62 -16.56
N VAL A 82 -10.44 -8.17 -15.53
CA VAL A 82 -10.46 -6.77 -15.07
C VAL A 82 -9.06 -6.31 -14.67
N ILE A 83 -8.25 -7.21 -14.11
CA ILE A 83 -6.88 -6.94 -13.69
C ILE A 83 -6.01 -6.45 -14.86
N VAL A 84 -6.26 -6.87 -16.10
CA VAL A 84 -5.50 -6.40 -17.27
C VAL A 84 -5.74 -4.91 -17.53
N TYR A 85 -6.95 -4.43 -17.29
CA TYR A 85 -7.28 -2.99 -17.41
C TYR A 85 -6.66 -2.17 -16.26
N LEU A 86 -6.66 -2.74 -15.05
CA LEU A 86 -5.99 -2.12 -13.90
C LEU A 86 -4.47 -2.07 -14.11
N GLU A 87 -3.87 -3.08 -14.74
CA GLU A 87 -2.45 -3.09 -15.11
C GLU A 87 -2.13 -1.98 -16.08
N LYS A 88 -2.93 -1.82 -17.13
CA LYS A 88 -2.78 -0.71 -18.09
C LYS A 88 -2.91 0.65 -17.41
N SER A 89 -3.78 0.76 -16.41
CA SER A 89 -3.95 1.99 -15.62
C SER A 89 -2.77 2.27 -14.68
N LEU A 90 -2.10 1.22 -14.19
CA LEU A 90 -0.88 1.33 -13.37
C LEU A 90 0.38 1.55 -14.22
N SER A 91 0.36 1.14 -15.50
CA SER A 91 1.46 1.30 -16.45
C SER A 91 2.06 2.72 -16.54
N PRO A 92 1.29 3.82 -16.61
CA PRO A 92 1.87 5.17 -16.59
C PRO A 92 2.68 5.44 -15.32
N ILE A 93 2.21 4.94 -14.17
CA ILE A 93 2.89 5.12 -12.89
C ILE A 93 4.20 4.33 -12.86
N THR A 94 4.18 3.06 -13.27
CA THR A 94 5.42 2.25 -13.33
C THR A 94 6.42 2.82 -14.34
N ARG A 95 5.94 3.42 -15.43
CA ARG A 95 6.77 4.10 -16.42
C ARG A 95 7.42 5.38 -15.87
N ILE A 96 6.67 6.22 -15.14
CA ILE A 96 7.21 7.40 -14.45
C ILE A 96 8.31 6.98 -13.47
N LEU A 97 8.09 5.89 -12.74
CA LEU A 97 9.05 5.34 -11.80
C LEU A 97 10.23 4.61 -12.47
N LYS A 98 10.21 4.45 -13.80
CA LYS A 98 11.18 3.68 -14.58
C LYS A 98 11.36 2.27 -14.03
N ILE A 99 10.26 1.60 -13.70
CA ILE A 99 10.24 0.20 -13.29
C ILE A 99 10.08 -0.67 -14.53
N ASN A 100 10.84 -1.75 -14.62
CA ASN A 100 10.72 -2.72 -15.71
C ASN A 100 9.26 -3.20 -15.89
N LYS A 101 8.76 -3.15 -17.14
CA LYS A 101 7.41 -3.54 -17.51
C LYS A 101 7.09 -5.00 -17.16
N ASP A 102 8.08 -5.89 -17.18
CA ASP A 102 7.87 -7.33 -17.01
C ASP A 102 7.46 -7.69 -15.57
N ILE A 103 7.67 -6.80 -14.59
CA ILE A 103 7.20 -6.98 -13.21
C ILE A 103 5.95 -6.16 -12.88
N SER A 104 5.38 -5.44 -13.86
CA SER A 104 4.23 -4.56 -13.63
C SER A 104 2.99 -5.34 -13.18
N PHE A 105 2.74 -6.51 -13.78
CA PHE A 105 1.65 -7.38 -13.35
C PHE A 105 1.80 -7.83 -11.89
N SER A 106 2.98 -8.32 -11.49
CA SER A 106 3.24 -8.75 -10.11
C SER A 106 3.15 -7.60 -9.12
N LEU A 107 3.60 -6.41 -9.53
CA LEU A 107 3.49 -5.19 -8.74
C LEU A 107 2.03 -4.79 -8.54
N LEU A 108 1.21 -4.84 -9.60
CA LEU A 108 -0.23 -4.58 -9.53
C LEU A 108 -0.92 -5.56 -8.59
N ILE A 109 -0.65 -6.86 -8.72
CA ILE A 109 -1.21 -7.87 -7.82
C ILE A 109 -0.87 -7.53 -6.36
N GLY A 110 0.35 -7.07 -6.09
CA GLY A 110 0.73 -6.61 -4.76
C GLY A 110 0.01 -5.36 -4.27
N VAL A 111 -0.20 -4.38 -5.16
CA VAL A 111 -0.98 -3.17 -4.85
C VAL A 111 -2.42 -3.55 -4.48
N LEU A 112 -3.03 -4.48 -5.20
CA LEU A 112 -4.44 -4.86 -5.00
C LEU A 112 -4.63 -5.83 -3.82
N LEU A 113 -3.80 -6.87 -3.72
CA LEU A 113 -3.96 -8.01 -2.79
C LEU A 113 -2.96 -8.01 -1.62
N GLY A 114 -2.05 -7.05 -1.58
CA GLY A 114 -1.11 -6.93 -0.48
C GLY A 114 0.28 -7.53 -0.74
N ILE A 115 1.18 -7.27 0.21
CA ILE A 115 2.60 -7.58 0.10
C ILE A 115 2.90 -9.08 0.10
N SER A 116 2.07 -9.89 0.75
CA SER A 116 2.25 -11.35 0.83
C SER A 116 2.13 -11.99 -0.56
N TYR A 117 1.09 -11.62 -1.32
CA TYR A 117 0.89 -12.11 -2.68
C TYR A 117 1.83 -11.43 -3.68
N GLY A 118 1.87 -10.10 -3.69
CA GLY A 118 2.70 -9.35 -4.63
C GLY A 118 4.19 -9.58 -4.44
N GLY A 119 4.64 -9.67 -3.19
CA GLY A 119 6.04 -9.93 -2.85
C GLY A 119 6.51 -11.32 -3.28
N ALA A 120 5.66 -12.34 -3.15
CA ALA A 120 5.95 -13.68 -3.65
C ALA A 120 6.08 -13.71 -5.17
N LEU A 121 5.16 -13.03 -5.87
CA LEU A 121 5.17 -12.95 -7.34
C LEU A 121 6.35 -12.13 -7.87
N LEU A 122 6.67 -11.00 -7.22
CA LEU A 122 7.87 -10.21 -7.52
C LEU A 122 9.16 -11.02 -7.27
N LYS A 123 9.25 -11.76 -6.17
CA LYS A 123 10.41 -12.61 -5.89
C LYS A 123 10.60 -13.65 -6.99
N LYS A 124 9.50 -14.28 -7.45
CA LYS A 124 9.53 -15.21 -8.58
C LYS A 124 10.03 -14.52 -9.85
N ASP A 125 9.46 -13.37 -10.19
CA ASP A 125 9.89 -12.59 -11.36
C ASP A 125 11.38 -12.22 -11.28
N PHE A 126 11.87 -11.83 -10.10
CA PHE A 126 13.28 -11.45 -9.90
C PHE A 126 14.27 -12.61 -10.12
N GLN A 127 13.79 -13.85 -9.98
CA GLN A 127 14.56 -15.07 -10.20
C GLN A 127 14.46 -15.56 -11.65
N GLU A 128 13.29 -15.45 -12.27
CA GLU A 128 13.03 -15.97 -13.61
C GLU A 128 13.45 -15.01 -14.74
N LYS A 129 13.40 -13.70 -14.50
CA LYS A 129 13.65 -12.67 -15.53
C LYS A 129 15.02 -12.02 -15.33
N SER A 130 15.91 -12.26 -16.30
CA SER A 130 17.30 -11.78 -16.28
C SER A 130 17.45 -10.27 -16.57
N ASN A 131 16.44 -9.64 -17.17
CA ASN A 131 16.44 -8.23 -17.55
C ASN A 131 16.01 -7.26 -16.44
N ILE A 132 15.72 -7.76 -15.23
CA ILE A 132 15.32 -6.94 -14.09
C ILE A 132 16.56 -6.43 -13.36
N SER A 133 16.82 -5.13 -13.46
CA SER A 133 17.97 -4.50 -12.81
C SER A 133 17.85 -4.48 -11.28
N LYS A 134 18.97 -4.30 -10.57
CA LYS A 134 18.95 -4.15 -9.10
C LYS A 134 18.18 -2.89 -8.66
N GLU A 135 18.13 -1.87 -9.52
CA GLU A 135 17.37 -0.64 -9.29
C GLU A 135 15.86 -0.89 -9.39
N ASP A 136 15.41 -1.64 -10.40
CA ASP A 136 14.01 -2.05 -10.55
C ASP A 136 13.52 -2.85 -9.34
N LYS A 137 14.35 -3.78 -8.86
CA LYS A 137 14.04 -4.58 -7.66
C LYS A 137 13.85 -3.69 -6.43
N LYS A 138 14.73 -2.70 -6.23
CA LYS A 138 14.60 -1.74 -5.12
C LYS A 138 13.33 -0.91 -5.26
N LYS A 139 13.13 -0.24 -6.40
CA LYS A 139 11.96 0.62 -6.64
C LYS A 139 10.64 -0.12 -6.47
N SER A 140 10.53 -1.33 -7.04
CA SER A 140 9.32 -2.14 -6.92
C SER A 140 9.02 -2.55 -5.47
N ILE A 141 10.03 -2.91 -4.67
CA ILE A 141 9.86 -3.20 -3.24
C ILE A 141 9.38 -1.97 -2.46
N TYR A 142 9.99 -0.79 -2.67
CA TYR A 142 9.58 0.44 -1.99
C TYR A 142 8.19 0.91 -2.43
N PHE A 143 7.88 0.81 -3.73
CA PHE A 143 6.54 1.12 -4.23
C PHE A 143 5.49 0.22 -3.61
N LEU A 144 5.72 -1.09 -3.64
CA LEU A 144 4.82 -2.06 -3.04
C LEU A 144 4.67 -1.83 -1.53
N ASN A 145 5.76 -1.48 -0.84
CA ASN A 145 5.69 -1.18 0.59
C ASN A 145 4.75 -0.01 0.91
N LEU A 146 4.71 1.04 0.07
CA LEU A 146 3.81 2.17 0.27
C LEU A 146 2.38 1.89 -0.21
N MET A 147 2.22 1.10 -1.27
CA MET A 147 0.95 0.96 -2.00
C MET A 147 0.23 -0.38 -1.83
N HIS A 148 0.82 -1.34 -1.12
CA HIS A 148 0.19 -2.65 -0.91
C HIS A 148 -1.18 -2.52 -0.23
N SER A 149 -2.05 -3.49 -0.52
CA SER A 149 -3.38 -3.62 0.10
C SER A 149 -4.28 -2.40 -0.11
N ILE A 150 -4.20 -1.75 -1.28
CA ILE A 150 -5.00 -0.54 -1.56
C ILE A 150 -6.51 -0.79 -1.49
N ILE A 151 -6.97 -2.01 -1.78
CA ILE A 151 -8.38 -2.38 -1.66
C ILE A 151 -8.76 -2.61 -0.20
N GLU A 152 -8.01 -3.47 0.48
CA GLU A 152 -8.27 -3.89 1.87
C GLU A 152 -8.17 -2.73 2.86
N ASP A 153 -7.05 -1.99 2.86
CA ASP A 153 -6.82 -0.88 3.78
C ASP A 153 -7.87 0.22 3.57
N THR A 154 -8.20 0.52 2.31
CA THR A 154 -9.20 1.55 1.98
C THR A 154 -10.60 1.12 2.38
N ALA A 155 -10.96 -0.15 2.20
CA ALA A 155 -12.27 -0.65 2.60
C ALA A 155 -12.45 -0.55 4.13
N LEU A 156 -11.42 -0.90 4.91
CA LEU A 156 -11.44 -0.75 6.37
C LEU A 156 -11.57 0.71 6.80
N VAL A 157 -10.85 1.62 6.14
CA VAL A 157 -10.89 3.05 6.47
C VAL A 157 -12.22 3.70 6.01
N LEU A 158 -12.82 3.20 4.92
CA LEU A 158 -14.14 3.61 4.45
C LEU A 158 -15.25 3.20 5.42
N LEU A 159 -15.14 2.02 6.05
CA LEU A 159 -16.06 1.57 7.11
C LEU A 159 -16.07 2.50 8.33
N ILE A 160 -14.97 3.24 8.54
CA ILE A 160 -14.88 4.24 9.62
C ILE A 160 -15.54 5.57 9.19
N GLY A 161 -15.86 5.76 7.90
CA GLY A 161 -16.50 6.96 7.37
C GLY A 161 -15.55 7.90 6.62
N ALA A 162 -14.34 7.46 6.29
CA ALA A 162 -13.38 8.29 5.57
C ALA A 162 -13.69 8.42 4.07
N ASN A 163 -13.27 9.53 3.46
CA ASN A 163 -13.45 9.74 2.03
C ASN A 163 -12.48 8.87 1.20
N ILE A 164 -13.04 8.01 0.34
CA ILE A 164 -12.28 7.09 -0.51
C ILE A 164 -11.25 7.78 -1.42
N PHE A 165 -11.58 8.94 -2.00
CA PHE A 165 -10.69 9.63 -2.94
C PHE A 165 -9.45 10.15 -2.22
N ILE A 166 -9.63 10.69 -1.01
CA ILE A 166 -8.53 11.18 -0.17
C ILE A 166 -7.58 10.03 0.17
N VAL A 167 -8.13 8.88 0.57
CA VAL A 167 -7.34 7.72 0.95
C VAL A 167 -6.59 7.15 -0.25
N VAL A 168 -7.28 6.88 -1.36
CA VAL A 168 -6.67 6.21 -2.52
C VAL A 168 -5.74 7.16 -3.28
N ILE A 169 -6.24 8.33 -3.69
CA ILE A 169 -5.49 9.27 -4.53
C ILE A 169 -4.39 9.95 -3.70
N GLY A 170 -4.68 10.33 -2.46
CA GLY A 170 -3.68 10.91 -1.57
C GLY A 170 -2.51 9.95 -1.35
N ARG A 171 -2.80 8.67 -1.05
CA ARG A 171 -1.77 7.65 -0.86
C ARG A 171 -0.99 7.42 -2.15
N LEU A 172 -1.65 7.41 -3.31
CA LEU A 172 -1.00 7.24 -4.61
C LEU A 172 -0.03 8.39 -4.93
N LEU A 173 -0.51 9.64 -4.82
CA LEU A 173 0.31 10.82 -5.08
C LEU A 173 1.49 10.92 -4.12
N PHE A 174 1.26 10.64 -2.84
CA PHE A 174 2.32 10.60 -1.84
C PHE A 174 3.37 9.54 -2.17
N SER A 175 2.94 8.32 -2.53
CA SER A 175 3.84 7.22 -2.84
C SER A 175 4.70 7.50 -4.07
N ILE A 176 4.11 8.06 -5.12
CA ILE A 176 4.84 8.49 -6.32
C ILE A 176 5.85 9.57 -5.96
N SER A 177 5.44 10.59 -5.20
CA SER A 177 6.31 11.71 -4.80
C SER A 177 7.52 11.22 -4.00
N VAL A 178 7.29 10.38 -3.00
CA VAL A 178 8.35 9.81 -2.16
C VAL A 178 9.31 8.95 -3.00
N LEU A 179 8.79 8.11 -3.90
CA LEU A 179 9.65 7.30 -4.76
C LEU A 179 10.45 8.14 -5.77
N LEU A 180 9.89 9.22 -6.30
CA LEU A 180 10.61 10.14 -7.16
C LEU A 180 11.76 10.81 -6.39
N MET A 181 11.52 11.27 -5.15
CA MET A 181 12.57 11.83 -4.29
C MET A 181 13.68 10.80 -4.02
N LEU A 182 13.32 9.55 -3.70
CA LEU A 182 14.27 8.44 -3.53
C LEU A 182 15.07 8.18 -4.81
N ASN A 183 14.41 8.20 -5.97
CA ASN A 183 15.06 8.00 -7.25
C ASN A 183 16.09 9.10 -7.55
N PHE A 184 15.78 10.37 -7.26
CA PHE A 184 16.74 11.47 -7.38
C PHE A 184 17.92 11.28 -6.41
N TYR A 185 17.66 10.90 -5.17
CA TYR A 185 18.70 10.64 -4.19
C TYR A 185 19.63 9.48 -4.61
N TRP A 186 19.07 8.38 -5.10
CA TRP A 186 19.85 7.24 -5.59
C TRP A 186 20.65 7.58 -6.85
N ALA A 187 20.07 8.29 -7.80
CA ALA A 187 20.76 8.74 -9.01
C ALA A 187 21.98 9.62 -8.66
N HIS A 188 21.83 10.54 -7.71
CA HIS A 188 22.93 11.36 -7.22
C HIS A 188 24.02 10.56 -6.51
N SER A 189 23.66 9.49 -5.79
CA SER A 189 24.62 8.62 -5.10
C SER A 189 25.48 7.75 -6.02
N ILE A 190 24.98 7.40 -7.21
CA ILE A 190 25.72 6.57 -8.19
C ILE A 190 26.83 7.37 -8.88
N GLN A 191 26.63 8.68 -9.14
CA GLN A 191 27.68 9.55 -9.68
C GLN A 191 28.86 9.75 -8.73
N LYS A 192 28.66 9.63 -7.41
CA LYS A 192 29.74 9.77 -6.41
C LYS A 192 30.56 8.49 -6.18
N ASN A 193 30.12 7.31 -6.65
CA ASN A 193 30.82 6.02 -6.46
C ASN A 193 30.57 5.05 -7.63
N PRO A 194 31.28 5.20 -8.77
CA PRO A 194 31.03 4.42 -9.99
C PRO A 194 31.38 2.93 -9.90
N THR A 195 32.13 2.47 -8.89
CA THR A 195 32.70 1.11 -8.82
C THR A 195 31.77 0.03 -8.25
N LYS A 196 30.53 0.35 -7.84
CA LYS A 196 29.59 -0.62 -7.23
C LYS A 196 28.50 -1.18 -8.15
N SER A 197 28.48 -0.83 -9.44
CA SER A 197 27.43 -1.26 -10.37
C SER A 197 27.71 -2.58 -11.12
N SER A 198 28.93 -3.13 -11.04
CA SER A 198 29.37 -4.25 -11.89
C SER A 198 29.42 -5.64 -11.22
N ASN A 199 28.98 -5.79 -9.97
CA ASN A 199 28.88 -7.10 -9.29
C ASN A 199 27.50 -7.26 -8.69
#